data_AF-D6MKC3-F1
#
_entry.id   AF-D6MKC3-F1
#
_cell.length_a   1.000
_cell.length_b   1.000
_cell.length_c   1.000
_cell.angle_alpha   90.00
_cell.angle_beta   90.00
_cell.angle_gamma   90.00
#
_symmetry.space_group_name_H-M   'P 1'
#
loop_
_entity.id
_entity.type
_entity.pdbx_description
1 polymer ?
#
loop_
_entity_poly.entity_id
_entity_poly.type
_entity_poly.pdbx_seq_one_letter_code
_entity_poly.pdbx_strand_id
1 'polypeptide(L)'
;FGTRAKQRRHSSSAARNEANDLDDEVRNNPDSVVTVHGGKRKMEESDCSMEQPRAEGGALWDIFRREDVAKLQEYLRTHSREFRHLHCSPVEQVAHPIHDQSFYLTLEHKKKLKEEFGIEPWTFEQKLGEAVFIPAGCPHQVRNLKSCIKVALDFVSPENVRECVRITGEFRVLPKDHMAKEDKLEVKKMALHA
;
A
#
# COMPACT_ATOMS: atom_id res chain seq x y z
N PHE A 1 12.13 43.81 5.08
CA PHE A 1 10.94 44.35 5.78
C PHE A 1 9.71 43.65 5.19
N GLY A 2 8.90 42.82 5.83
CA GLY A 2 8.79 42.26 7.16
C GLY A 2 7.56 41.34 7.12
N THR A 3 7.76 40.06 7.46
CA THR A 3 6.85 39.06 8.09
C THR A 3 5.32 39.20 7.98
N ARG A 4 4.64 38.08 7.65
CA ARG A 4 3.78 37.37 8.63
C ARG A 4 3.37 35.94 8.19
N ALA A 5 3.82 34.96 8.97
CA ALA A 5 3.30 33.59 9.00
C ALA A 5 1.94 33.54 9.72
N LYS A 6 1.05 32.63 9.31
CA LYS A 6 -0.18 32.29 10.03
C LYS A 6 -0.15 30.82 10.45
N GLN A 7 -0.04 30.65 11.75
CA GLN A 7 0.01 29.41 12.52
C GLN A 7 -1.43 28.89 12.73
N ARG A 8 -1.74 27.65 12.32
CA ARG A 8 -3.03 27.00 12.64
C ARG A 8 -2.90 26.33 14.00
N ARG A 9 -3.83 26.67 14.90
CA ARG A 9 -3.93 26.17 16.27
C ARG A 9 -4.49 24.75 16.28
N HIS A 10 -3.88 23.87 17.07
CA HIS A 10 -4.44 22.62 17.53
C HIS A 10 -5.52 22.90 18.59
N SER A 11 -6.63 22.17 18.52
CA SER A 11 -7.61 22.07 19.60
C SER A 11 -7.79 20.58 19.91
N SER A 12 -7.30 20.16 21.08
CA SER A 12 -7.64 18.88 21.69
C SER A 12 -8.96 19.03 22.46
N SER A 13 -9.82 18.02 22.40
CA SER A 13 -10.91 17.85 23.36
C SER A 13 -10.85 16.43 23.90
N ALA A 14 -10.56 16.34 25.20
CA ALA A 14 -10.58 15.14 26.00
C ALA A 14 -11.99 14.56 26.10
N ALA A 15 -12.14 13.26 25.88
CA ALA A 15 -13.33 12.50 26.25
C ALA A 15 -13.04 11.78 27.59
N ARG A 16 -13.97 11.94 28.52
CA ARG A 16 -13.95 11.43 29.89
C ARG A 16 -14.22 9.92 29.91
N ASN A 17 -13.50 9.22 30.79
CA ASN A 17 -13.81 7.85 31.21
C ASN A 17 -14.91 7.88 32.28
N GLU A 18 -15.92 7.03 32.15
CA GLU A 18 -16.83 6.66 33.22
C GLU A 18 -16.53 5.22 33.66
N ALA A 19 -16.35 5.08 34.98
CA ALA A 19 -16.14 3.84 35.70
C ALA A 19 -17.49 3.17 36.00
N ASN A 20 -17.52 1.85 36.01
CA ASN A 20 -18.56 1.08 36.68
C ASN A 20 -17.90 0.16 37.71
N ASP A 21 -18.17 0.45 38.97
CA ASP A 21 -17.95 -0.39 40.15
C ASP A 21 -18.94 -1.57 40.14
N LEU A 22 -18.46 -2.77 40.47
CA LEU A 22 -19.22 -3.78 41.22
C LEU A 22 -18.23 -4.59 42.07
N ASP A 23 -18.37 -4.43 43.38
CA ASP A 23 -17.75 -5.21 44.46
C ASP A 23 -18.21 -6.67 44.44
N ASP A 24 -17.37 -7.63 44.87
CA ASP A 24 -17.74 -8.52 45.98
C ASP A 24 -16.56 -9.29 46.60
N GLU A 25 -16.76 -9.65 47.86
CA GLU A 25 -15.80 -9.83 48.95
C GLU A 25 -14.90 -11.09 49.00
N VAL A 26 -13.83 -10.92 49.78
CA VAL A 26 -12.90 -11.90 50.36
C VAL A 26 -13.59 -12.81 51.39
N ARG A 27 -13.30 -14.12 51.37
CA ARG A 27 -13.27 -14.90 52.62
C ARG A 27 -12.23 -16.03 52.61
N ASN A 28 -11.17 -15.82 53.39
CA ASN A 28 -10.23 -16.84 53.84
C ASN A 28 -10.93 -17.80 54.83
N ASN A 29 -10.59 -19.09 54.75
CA ASN A 29 -10.68 -19.99 55.90
C ASN A 29 -9.43 -20.91 55.93
N PRO A 30 -8.67 -20.92 57.04
CA PRO A 30 -7.56 -21.85 57.24
C PRO A 30 -8.08 -23.16 57.88
N ASP A 31 -7.50 -24.29 57.47
CA ASP A 31 -7.40 -25.57 58.21
C ASP A 31 -7.66 -26.79 57.31
N SER A 32 -6.58 -27.42 56.83
CA SER A 32 -6.42 -28.88 56.88
C SER A 32 -5.05 -29.32 56.37
N VAL A 33 -4.20 -29.64 57.33
CA VAL A 33 -3.31 -30.81 57.44
C VAL A 33 -2.69 -31.42 56.17
N VAL A 34 -1.36 -31.35 56.18
CA VAL A 34 -0.30 -32.13 55.50
C VAL A 34 -0.66 -33.53 54.98
N THR A 35 -0.26 -33.82 53.73
CA THR A 35 0.28 -35.14 53.36
C THR A 35 1.35 -34.99 52.27
N VAL A 36 2.58 -35.37 52.59
CA VAL A 36 3.72 -35.46 51.67
C VAL A 36 3.62 -36.75 50.89
N HIS A 37 3.53 -36.71 49.55
CA HIS A 37 3.83 -37.85 48.69
C HIS A 37 4.70 -37.39 47.50
N GLY A 38 5.87 -38.02 47.38
CA GLY A 38 6.85 -37.75 46.34
C GLY A 38 6.32 -38.10 44.95
N GLY A 39 6.36 -37.12 44.05
CA GLY A 39 6.14 -37.29 42.62
C GLY A 39 7.25 -36.58 41.86
N LYS A 40 7.95 -37.30 40.99
CA LYS A 40 8.96 -36.76 40.08
C LYS A 40 8.34 -35.62 39.27
N ARG A 41 8.78 -34.37 39.51
CA ARG A 41 8.45 -33.23 38.65
C ARG A 41 9.16 -33.44 37.31
N LYS A 42 8.44 -33.95 36.30
CA LYS A 42 8.80 -33.69 34.91
C LYS A 42 8.54 -32.22 34.67
N MET A 43 9.60 -31.48 34.34
CA MET A 43 9.46 -30.13 33.80
C MET A 43 8.85 -30.29 32.42
N GLU A 44 7.55 -30.00 32.29
CA GLU A 44 6.96 -29.79 30.98
C GLU A 44 7.50 -28.45 30.49
N GLU A 45 8.43 -28.53 29.54
CA GLU A 45 8.79 -27.41 28.68
C GLU A 45 7.51 -27.04 27.92
N SER A 46 6.73 -26.12 28.48
CA SER A 46 5.75 -25.39 27.70
C SER A 46 6.57 -24.52 26.74
N ASP A 47 6.80 -25.02 25.52
CA ASP A 47 7.16 -24.18 24.40
C ASP A 47 5.96 -23.24 24.17
N CYS A 48 5.96 -22.15 24.92
CA CYS A 48 5.06 -21.04 24.71
C CYS A 48 5.66 -20.27 23.53
N SER A 49 5.63 -20.91 22.35
CA SER A 49 5.78 -20.21 21.08
C SER A 49 4.58 -19.29 21.01
N MET A 50 4.72 -18.10 21.57
CA MET A 50 3.85 -16.97 21.31
C MET A 50 3.88 -16.86 19.79
N GLU A 51 2.85 -17.40 19.11
CA GLU A 51 2.60 -17.05 17.72
C GLU A 51 2.49 -15.54 17.74
N GLN A 52 3.56 -14.86 17.32
CA GLN A 52 3.52 -13.43 17.16
C GLN A 52 2.31 -13.18 16.25
N PRO A 53 1.34 -12.34 16.67
CA PRO A 53 0.23 -12.00 15.80
C PRO A 53 0.86 -11.59 14.48
N ARG A 54 0.55 -12.33 13.39
CA ARG A 54 1.13 -12.04 12.08
C ARG A 54 0.96 -10.55 11.88
N ALA A 55 2.07 -9.81 11.84
CA ALA A 55 2.01 -8.35 11.78
C ALA A 55 1.14 -7.98 10.58
N GLU A 56 -0.03 -7.41 10.87
CA GLU A 56 -0.96 -6.95 9.85
C GLU A 56 -0.24 -5.96 8.93
N GLY A 57 -0.46 -6.09 7.62
CA GLY A 57 0.21 -5.24 6.63
C GLY A 57 -0.08 -3.75 6.81
N GLY A 58 0.87 -2.92 6.39
CA GLY A 58 0.70 -1.46 6.37
C GLY A 58 0.02 -0.97 5.09
N ALA A 59 0.27 -1.63 3.96
CA ALA A 59 -0.25 -1.21 2.65
C ALA A 59 -0.60 -2.40 1.75
N LEU A 60 -1.71 -2.28 1.02
CA LEU A 60 -2.12 -3.20 -0.03
C LEU A 60 -1.58 -2.72 -1.37
N TRP A 61 -0.91 -3.61 -2.09
CA TRP A 61 -0.36 -3.38 -3.41
C TRP A 61 -1.13 -4.18 -4.44
N ASP A 62 -1.33 -3.57 -5.61
CA ASP A 62 -1.70 -4.27 -6.85
C ASP A 62 -0.65 -3.93 -7.91
N ILE A 63 0.00 -4.95 -8.46
CA ILE A 63 0.99 -4.80 -9.55
C ILE A 63 0.48 -5.53 -10.79
N PHE A 64 0.34 -4.80 -11.88
CA PHE A 64 -0.09 -5.32 -13.17
C PHE A 64 1.11 -5.65 -14.05
N ARG A 65 0.96 -6.68 -14.88
CA ARG A 65 1.97 -7.07 -15.87
C ARG A 65 2.11 -5.98 -16.94
N ARG A 66 3.34 -5.72 -17.36
CA ARG A 66 3.61 -4.77 -18.45
C ARG A 66 2.99 -5.20 -19.77
N GLU A 67 2.87 -6.51 -20.02
CA GLU A 67 2.30 -7.03 -21.27
C GLU A 67 0.80 -6.74 -21.38
N ASP A 68 0.14 -6.53 -20.24
CA ASP A 68 -1.30 -6.29 -20.15
C ASP A 68 -1.66 -4.80 -20.24
N VAL A 69 -0.65 -3.91 -20.36
CA VAL A 69 -0.82 -2.45 -20.37
C VAL A 69 -1.81 -1.99 -21.43
N ALA A 70 -1.72 -2.47 -22.67
CA ALA A 70 -2.60 -2.01 -23.75
C ALA A 70 -4.08 -2.29 -23.44
N LYS A 71 -4.39 -3.50 -22.98
CA LYS A 71 -5.74 -3.92 -22.57
C LYS A 71 -6.20 -3.20 -21.30
N LEU A 72 -5.31 -2.98 -20.34
CA LEU A 72 -5.62 -2.20 -19.14
C LEU A 72 -5.99 -0.75 -19.50
N GLN A 73 -5.27 -0.13 -20.43
CA GLN A 73 -5.62 1.20 -20.92
C GLN A 73 -6.99 1.22 -21.61
N GLU A 74 -7.32 0.17 -22.38
CA GLU A 74 -8.63 0.02 -23.01
C GLU A 74 -9.74 -0.06 -21.96
N TYR A 75 -9.61 -0.95 -20.96
CA TYR A 75 -10.53 -1.03 -19.83
C TYR A 75 -10.72 0.33 -19.15
N LEU A 76 -9.64 1.03 -18.82
CA LEU A 76 -9.72 2.33 -18.15
C LEU A 76 -10.44 3.40 -18.99
N ARG A 77 -10.30 3.39 -20.32
CA ARG A 77 -11.03 4.30 -21.20
C ARG A 77 -12.51 3.93 -21.28
N THR A 78 -12.83 2.65 -21.46
CA THR A 78 -14.20 2.15 -21.56
C THR A 78 -15.00 2.41 -20.28
N HIS A 79 -14.35 2.27 -19.12
CA HIS A 79 -14.99 2.38 -17.81
C HIS A 79 -14.69 3.70 -17.09
N SER A 80 -14.13 4.71 -17.76
CA SER A 80 -13.67 5.94 -17.10
C SER A 80 -14.76 6.60 -16.23
N ARG A 81 -16.01 6.58 -16.71
CA ARG A 81 -17.18 7.16 -16.03
C ARG A 81 -17.59 6.42 -14.75
N GLU A 82 -17.09 5.22 -14.50
CA GLU A 82 -17.29 4.48 -13.25
C GLU A 82 -16.44 5.08 -12.12
N PHE A 83 -15.34 5.76 -12.46
CA PHE A 83 -14.44 6.40 -11.51
C PHE A 83 -14.87 7.84 -11.20
N ARG A 84 -14.30 8.41 -10.13
CA ARG A 84 -14.65 9.74 -9.61
C ARG A 84 -13.39 10.55 -9.30
N HIS A 85 -13.42 11.84 -9.61
CA HIS A 85 -12.42 12.83 -9.20
C HIS A 85 -12.58 13.25 -7.74
N LEU A 86 -11.66 14.09 -7.24
CA LEU A 86 -11.65 14.63 -5.86
C LEU A 86 -12.96 15.32 -5.44
N HIS A 87 -13.76 15.81 -6.39
CA HIS A 87 -15.06 16.46 -6.14
C HIS A 87 -16.26 15.54 -6.42
N CYS A 88 -16.05 14.22 -6.42
CA CYS A 88 -17.08 13.22 -6.70
C CYS A 88 -17.73 13.34 -8.10
N SER A 89 -17.10 14.04 -9.03
CA SER A 89 -17.52 14.11 -10.44
C SER A 89 -16.99 12.88 -11.20
N PRO A 90 -17.77 12.28 -12.12
CA PRO A 90 -17.28 11.21 -13.00
C PRO A 90 -16.06 11.64 -13.82
N VAL A 91 -15.17 10.68 -14.14
CA VAL A 91 -14.03 10.94 -15.04
C VAL A 91 -14.50 10.88 -16.49
N GLU A 92 -14.65 12.04 -17.13
CA GLU A 92 -15.16 12.13 -18.50
C GLU A 92 -14.09 11.86 -19.56
N GLN A 93 -12.89 12.41 -19.36
CA GLN A 93 -11.77 12.25 -20.29
C GLN A 93 -10.44 12.28 -19.53
N VAL A 94 -9.46 11.54 -20.05
CA VAL A 94 -8.06 11.51 -19.61
C VAL A 94 -7.17 11.68 -20.83
N ALA A 95 -6.06 12.39 -20.69
CA ALA A 95 -5.04 12.51 -21.73
C ALA A 95 -4.36 11.15 -21.94
N HIS A 96 -3.99 10.48 -20.83
CA HIS A 96 -3.49 9.12 -20.86
C HIS A 96 -3.98 8.31 -19.64
N PRO A 97 -4.67 7.17 -19.84
CA PRO A 97 -5.38 6.49 -18.75
C PRO A 97 -4.48 6.00 -17.60
N ILE A 98 -3.22 5.64 -17.86
CA ILE A 98 -2.29 5.23 -16.79
C ILE A 98 -1.48 6.43 -16.25
N HIS A 99 -0.84 7.20 -17.11
CA HIS A 99 0.04 8.31 -16.73
C HIS A 99 -0.66 9.52 -16.09
N ASP A 100 -1.96 9.70 -16.29
CA ASP A 100 -2.75 10.72 -15.59
C ASP A 100 -2.97 10.37 -14.11
N GLN A 101 -2.67 9.12 -13.71
CA GLN A 101 -2.81 8.62 -12.33
C GLN A 101 -4.17 8.93 -11.69
N SER A 102 -5.23 8.92 -12.50
CA SER A 102 -6.57 9.37 -12.13
C SER A 102 -7.50 8.24 -11.68
N PHE A 103 -7.04 6.99 -11.73
CA PHE A 103 -7.86 5.81 -11.45
C PHE A 103 -7.31 4.98 -10.30
N TYR A 104 -8.21 4.39 -9.52
CA TYR A 104 -7.93 3.35 -8.53
C TYR A 104 -8.93 2.21 -8.72
N LEU A 105 -8.46 1.01 -9.04
CA LEU A 105 -9.29 -0.15 -9.27
C LEU A 105 -9.70 -0.76 -7.92
N THR A 106 -11.00 -0.72 -7.61
CA THR A 106 -11.58 -1.39 -6.46
C THR A 106 -11.63 -2.90 -6.68
N LEU A 107 -12.11 -3.65 -5.69
CA LEU A 107 -12.36 -5.08 -5.86
C LEU A 107 -13.36 -5.36 -6.99
N GLU A 108 -14.42 -4.54 -7.13
CA GLU A 108 -15.37 -4.68 -8.25
C GLU A 108 -14.69 -4.41 -9.59
N HIS A 109 -13.89 -3.34 -9.70
CA HIS A 109 -13.17 -3.04 -10.94
C HIS A 109 -12.19 -4.15 -11.32
N LYS A 110 -11.43 -4.69 -10.36
CA LYS A 110 -10.50 -5.82 -10.62
C LYS A 110 -11.23 -7.09 -11.06
N LYS A 111 -12.39 -7.39 -10.45
CA LYS A 111 -13.23 -8.53 -10.86
C LYS A 111 -13.70 -8.36 -12.32
N LYS A 112 -14.22 -7.19 -12.65
CA LYS A 112 -14.68 -6.86 -14.01
C LYS A 112 -13.55 -6.89 -15.04
N LEU A 113 -12.38 -6.35 -14.69
CA LEU A 113 -11.17 -6.41 -15.52
C LEU A 113 -10.77 -7.86 -15.83
N LYS A 114 -10.85 -8.76 -14.84
CA LYS A 114 -10.58 -10.18 -15.03
C LYS A 114 -11.62 -10.85 -15.95
N GLU A 115 -12.89 -10.54 -15.76
CA GLU A 115 -13.99 -11.10 -16.55
C GLU A 115 -13.95 -10.66 -18.03
N GLU A 116 -13.69 -9.39 -18.29
CA GLU A 116 -13.75 -8.82 -19.65
C GLU A 116 -12.43 -8.93 -20.42
N PHE A 117 -11.29 -8.78 -19.73
CA PHE A 117 -9.97 -8.71 -20.38
C PHE A 117 -9.03 -9.86 -20.00
N GLY A 118 -9.41 -10.70 -19.02
CA GLY A 118 -8.58 -11.79 -18.51
C GLY A 118 -7.38 -11.31 -17.69
N ILE A 119 -7.41 -10.07 -17.18
CA ILE A 119 -6.28 -9.46 -16.47
C ILE A 119 -6.54 -9.47 -14.96
N GLU A 120 -5.56 -9.90 -14.20
CA GLU A 120 -5.54 -9.78 -12.75
C GLU A 120 -4.18 -9.24 -12.27
N PRO A 121 -4.16 -8.33 -11.29
CA PRO A 121 -2.91 -7.91 -10.68
C PRO A 121 -2.39 -8.94 -9.68
N TRP A 122 -1.08 -8.89 -9.40
CA TRP A 122 -0.57 -9.46 -8.16
C TRP A 122 -0.95 -8.55 -6.99
N THR A 123 -1.86 -9.05 -6.16
CA THR A 123 -2.35 -8.37 -4.95
C THR A 123 -1.67 -8.92 -3.70
N PHE A 124 -1.03 -8.06 -2.90
CA PHE A 124 -0.41 -8.47 -1.63
C PHE A 124 -0.29 -7.32 -0.62
N GLU A 125 -0.18 -7.68 0.66
CA GLU A 125 0.07 -6.73 1.75
C GLU A 125 1.56 -6.60 2.02
N GLN A 126 2.06 -5.36 2.04
CA GLN A 126 3.41 -5.03 2.48
C GLN A 126 3.43 -4.79 3.99
N LYS A 127 4.33 -5.48 4.69
CA LYS A 127 4.59 -5.33 6.12
C LYS A 127 5.75 -4.37 6.40
N LEU A 128 5.90 -3.99 7.67
CA LEU A 128 7.00 -3.13 8.10
C LEU A 128 8.35 -3.79 7.81
N GLY A 129 9.25 -3.05 7.17
CA GLY A 129 10.60 -3.51 6.83
C GLY A 129 10.69 -4.27 5.49
N GLU A 130 9.57 -4.59 4.84
CA GLU A 130 9.59 -5.23 3.52
C GLU A 130 9.88 -4.23 2.40
N ALA A 131 10.74 -4.64 1.46
CA ALA A 131 10.99 -3.92 0.21
C ALA A 131 10.12 -4.50 -0.91
N VAL A 132 9.49 -3.63 -1.70
CA VAL A 132 8.71 -4.01 -2.88
C VAL A 132 9.49 -3.60 -4.13
N PHE A 133 9.81 -4.57 -4.98
CA PHE A 133 10.45 -4.34 -6.26
C PHE A 133 9.40 -4.26 -7.37
N ILE A 134 9.40 -3.17 -8.13
CA ILE A 134 8.46 -2.94 -9.23
C ILE A 134 9.28 -2.83 -10.52
N PRO A 135 9.18 -3.80 -11.43
CA PRO A 135 9.87 -3.72 -12.72
C PRO A 135 9.38 -2.53 -13.55
N ALA A 136 10.25 -2.00 -14.41
CA ALA A 136 9.91 -0.90 -15.30
C ALA A 136 8.64 -1.18 -16.12
N GLY A 137 7.76 -0.21 -16.31
CA GLY A 137 6.58 -0.39 -17.16
C GLY A 137 5.45 -1.23 -16.58
N CYS A 138 5.56 -1.73 -15.34
CA CYS A 138 4.46 -2.37 -14.64
C CYS A 138 3.56 -1.30 -13.98
N PRO A 139 2.29 -1.15 -14.41
CA PRO A 139 1.34 -0.29 -13.70
C PRO A 139 1.09 -0.84 -12.30
N HIS A 140 0.91 0.04 -11.33
CA HIS A 140 0.67 -0.37 -9.96
C HIS A 140 -0.16 0.67 -9.20
N GLN A 141 -0.86 0.21 -8.17
CA GLN A 141 -1.60 1.07 -7.24
C GLN A 141 -1.35 0.61 -5.80
N VAL A 142 -1.46 1.54 -4.86
CA VAL A 142 -1.20 1.31 -3.44
C VAL A 142 -2.31 1.90 -2.61
N ARG A 143 -2.84 1.13 -1.66
CA ARG A 143 -3.76 1.61 -0.64
C ARG A 143 -3.17 1.37 0.74
N ASN A 144 -2.95 2.45 1.48
CA ASN A 144 -2.54 2.38 2.87
C ASN A 144 -3.67 1.78 3.72
N LEU A 145 -3.40 0.68 4.40
CA LEU A 145 -4.29 0.06 5.39
C LEU A 145 -4.11 0.72 6.76
N LYS A 146 -2.91 1.25 7.01
CA LYS A 146 -2.53 2.01 8.21
C LYS A 146 -1.76 3.27 7.80
N SER A 147 -1.53 4.18 8.73
CA SER A 147 -0.60 5.30 8.51
C SER A 147 0.78 4.76 8.18
N CYS A 148 1.32 5.12 7.01
CA CYS A 148 2.58 4.60 6.51
C CYS A 148 3.54 5.72 6.10
N ILE A 149 4.82 5.53 6.37
CA ILE A 149 5.92 6.27 5.74
C ILE A 149 6.63 5.30 4.80
N LYS A 150 6.91 5.74 3.57
CA LYS A 150 7.60 4.92 2.54
C LYS A 150 8.75 5.73 1.96
N VAL A 151 9.85 5.05 1.67
CA VAL A 151 10.98 5.60 0.90
C VAL A 151 11.09 4.77 -0.38
N ALA A 152 11.22 5.45 -1.51
CA ALA A 152 11.38 4.84 -2.82
C ALA A 152 12.68 5.34 -3.45
N LEU A 153 13.36 4.45 -4.17
CA LEU A 153 14.54 4.75 -4.95
C LEU A 153 14.37 4.13 -6.34
N ASP A 154 14.54 4.94 -7.37
CA ASP A 154 14.56 4.46 -8.74
C ASP A 154 15.96 4.01 -9.14
N PHE A 155 16.04 2.93 -9.92
CA PHE A 155 17.28 2.44 -10.50
C PHE A 155 17.02 1.82 -11.88
N VAL A 156 18.06 1.70 -12.69
CA VAL A 156 17.99 1.03 -14.01
C VAL A 156 18.83 -0.24 -13.94
N SER A 157 18.19 -1.40 -14.03
CA SER A 157 18.89 -2.69 -14.14
C SER A 157 19.25 -2.98 -15.60
N PRO A 158 20.36 -3.71 -15.88
CA PRO A 158 20.73 -4.11 -17.24
C PRO A 158 19.60 -4.83 -17.99
N GLU A 159 18.84 -5.67 -17.30
CA GLU A 159 17.73 -6.45 -17.87
C GLU A 159 16.56 -5.56 -18.32
N ASN A 160 16.40 -4.39 -17.69
CA ASN A 160 15.30 -3.47 -17.96
C ASN A 160 15.68 -2.27 -18.82
N VAL A 161 16.97 -2.08 -19.18
CA VAL A 161 17.43 -0.87 -19.88
C VAL A 161 16.65 -0.60 -21.18
N ARG A 162 16.37 -1.65 -21.97
CA ARG A 162 15.61 -1.52 -23.22
C ARG A 162 14.20 -1.03 -22.96
N GLU A 163 13.57 -1.55 -21.91
CA GLU A 163 12.24 -1.17 -21.51
C GLU A 163 12.20 0.26 -20.98
N CYS A 164 13.17 0.65 -20.15
CA CYS A 164 13.31 2.01 -19.67
C CYS A 164 13.44 3.00 -20.84
N VAL A 165 14.26 2.68 -21.86
CA VAL A 165 14.38 3.52 -23.07
C VAL A 165 13.06 3.61 -23.83
N ARG A 166 12.32 2.49 -23.96
CA ARG A 166 11.01 2.44 -24.64
C ARG A 166 10.00 3.34 -23.94
N ILE A 167 9.87 3.22 -22.63
CA ILE A 167 8.95 4.00 -21.79
C ILE A 167 9.32 5.50 -21.80
N THR A 168 10.61 5.84 -21.74
CA THR A 168 11.07 7.23 -21.94
C THR A 168 10.63 7.78 -23.30
N GLY A 169 10.52 6.93 -24.33
CA GLY A 169 9.94 7.30 -25.62
C GLY A 169 8.43 7.62 -25.54
N GLU A 170 7.65 6.83 -24.81
CA GLU A 170 6.22 7.04 -24.61
C GLU A 170 5.93 8.36 -23.86
N PHE A 171 6.71 8.68 -22.83
CA PHE A 171 6.55 9.95 -22.12
C PHE A 171 6.78 11.17 -23.02
N ARG A 172 7.67 11.08 -24.01
CA ARG A 172 8.00 12.21 -24.92
C ARG A 172 6.83 12.60 -25.83
N VAL A 173 5.95 11.66 -26.17
CA VAL A 173 4.79 11.91 -27.03
C VAL A 173 3.58 12.46 -26.29
N LEU A 174 3.61 12.50 -24.95
CA LEU A 174 2.58 13.17 -24.15
C LEU A 174 2.54 14.68 -24.43
N PRO A 175 1.40 15.36 -24.15
CA PRO A 175 1.28 16.82 -24.30
C PRO A 175 2.43 17.59 -23.62
N LYS A 176 2.81 18.75 -24.16
CA LYS A 176 4.00 19.50 -23.71
C LYS A 176 4.03 19.78 -22.21
N ASP A 177 2.87 20.05 -21.61
CA ASP A 177 2.74 20.42 -20.20
C ASP A 177 2.24 19.25 -19.32
N HIS A 178 2.33 18.02 -19.83
CA HIS A 178 1.89 16.83 -19.10
C HIS A 178 2.91 16.46 -18.01
N MET A 179 2.49 16.32 -16.74
CA MET A 179 3.41 16.08 -15.61
C MET A 179 4.29 14.83 -15.78
N ALA A 180 3.75 13.76 -16.38
CA ALA A 180 4.51 12.53 -16.63
C ALA A 180 5.60 12.65 -17.72
N LYS A 181 5.70 13.79 -18.43
CA LYS A 181 6.67 13.99 -19.52
C LYS A 181 8.10 14.25 -19.03
N GLU A 182 8.28 14.54 -17.75
CA GLU A 182 9.59 14.78 -17.14
C GLU A 182 10.47 13.50 -17.19
N ASP A 183 11.64 13.58 -17.86
CA ASP A 183 12.59 12.46 -17.98
C ASP A 183 13.41 12.31 -16.68
N LYS A 184 12.77 11.83 -15.60
CA LYS A 184 13.37 11.78 -14.26
C LYS A 184 14.59 10.88 -14.13
N LEU A 185 14.66 9.82 -14.94
CA LEU A 185 15.73 8.82 -14.86
C LEU A 185 16.87 9.12 -15.83
N GLU A 186 16.65 9.95 -16.85
CA GLU A 186 17.65 10.33 -17.86
C GLU A 186 18.42 9.13 -18.42
N VAL A 187 17.72 8.02 -18.70
CA VAL A 187 18.29 6.69 -19.03
C VAL A 187 19.34 6.76 -20.14
N LYS A 188 19.15 7.66 -21.11
CA LYS A 188 20.10 7.89 -22.21
C LYS A 188 21.46 8.41 -21.73
N LYS A 189 21.50 9.28 -20.71
CA LYS A 189 22.76 9.75 -20.13
C LYS A 189 23.46 8.63 -19.38
N MET A 190 22.71 7.81 -18.63
CA MET A 190 23.28 6.64 -17.96
C MET A 190 23.93 5.68 -18.95
N ALA A 191 23.28 5.40 -20.09
CA ALA A 191 23.83 4.53 -21.14
C ALA A 191 25.06 5.11 -21.85
N LEU A 192 25.20 6.44 -21.93
CA LEU A 192 26.37 7.10 -22.53
C LEU A 192 27.61 7.07 -21.63
N HIS A 193 27.42 6.95 -20.31
CA HIS A 193 28.47 6.97 -19.31
C HIS A 193 28.78 5.58 -18.71
N ALA A 194 28.19 4.53 -19.27
CA ALA A 194 28.36 3.13 -18.86
C ALA A 194 29.56 2.46 -19.55
#